data_AF-B4QLZ2-F1
#
_entry.id   AF-B4QLZ2-F1
#
_cell.length_a   1.000
_cell.length_b   1.000
_cell.length_c   1.000
_cell.angle_alpha   90.00
_cell.angle_beta   90.00
_cell.angle_gamma   90.00
#
_symmetry.space_group_name_H-M   'P 1'
#
loop_
_entity.id
_entity.type
_entity.pdbx_description
1 polymer ?
#
loop_
_entity_poly.entity_id
_entity_poly.type
_entity_poly.pdbx_seq_one_letter_code
_entity_poly.pdbx_strand_id
1 'polypeptide(L)'
;MRPLLPRLHTFLSLSGPHLGTLYNTSGLVNMGMWFMQKWKKSGSLLQLCMRDTTDMRNSFLYRLSQRSTLHHFKNILLCGSSQDRYVPAHSARLELCKAAMRDSSSLGTIYREMVHNIIAPILARPELTLARFDVHHALPHTANTLIGRAAHIAVLDSELFIEKFMLIAGLKYFS
;
A
#
# COMPACT_ATOMS: atom_id res chain seq x y z
N MET A 1 -15.83 12.32 -12.31
CA MET A 1 -15.82 12.00 -10.86
C MET A 1 -16.82 12.81 -10.04
N ARG A 2 -16.95 14.15 -10.21
CA ARG A 2 -17.84 14.99 -9.36
C ARG A 2 -19.26 14.43 -9.10
N PRO A 3 -20.00 13.88 -10.08
CA PRO A 3 -21.33 13.32 -9.82
C PRO A 3 -21.33 12.03 -8.98
N LEU A 4 -20.19 11.33 -8.92
CA LEU A 4 -20.03 10.07 -8.18
C LEU A 4 -19.51 10.28 -6.76
N LEU A 5 -18.97 11.46 -6.42
CA LEU A 5 -18.42 11.73 -5.09
C LEU A 5 -19.43 11.45 -3.96
N PRO A 6 -20.72 11.83 -4.07
CA PRO A 6 -21.71 11.51 -3.04
C PRO A 6 -22.01 10.00 -2.91
N ARG A 7 -21.59 9.18 -3.90
CA ARG A 7 -21.82 7.73 -3.95
C ARG A 7 -20.60 6.93 -3.47
N LEU A 8 -19.50 7.58 -3.09
CA LEU A 8 -18.31 6.90 -2.57
C LEU A 8 -18.52 6.49 -1.11
N HIS A 9 -18.83 5.21 -0.90
CA HIS A 9 -19.06 4.67 0.43
C HIS A 9 -17.78 4.11 1.04
N THR A 10 -17.29 2.98 0.50
CA THR A 10 -16.19 2.22 1.08
C THR A 10 -15.09 2.00 0.07
N PHE A 11 -13.88 2.38 0.43
CA PHE A 11 -12.66 2.03 -0.28
C PHE A 11 -12.01 0.86 0.46
N LEU A 12 -11.96 -0.31 -0.18
CA LEU A 12 -11.25 -1.48 0.32
C LEU A 12 -10.01 -1.69 -0.55
N SER A 13 -8.83 -1.65 0.07
CA SER A 13 -7.55 -1.98 -0.56
C SER A 13 -6.99 -3.25 0.05
N LEU A 14 -6.64 -4.19 -0.83
CA LEU A 14 -6.06 -5.49 -0.50
C LEU A 14 -4.61 -5.50 -0.99
N SER A 15 -3.65 -5.28 -0.09
CA SER A 15 -2.21 -5.23 -0.39
C SER A 15 -1.81 -4.24 -1.49
N GLY A 16 -2.51 -3.10 -1.61
CA GLY A 16 -2.17 -2.06 -2.60
C GLY A 16 -0.92 -1.26 -2.21
N PRO A 17 0.10 -1.07 -3.08
CA PRO A 17 1.34 -0.35 -2.74
C PRO A 17 1.15 1.18 -2.72
N HIS A 18 0.37 1.71 -1.78
CA HIS A 18 -0.01 3.12 -1.76
C HIS A 18 1.17 4.09 -1.56
N LEU A 19 2.26 3.63 -0.95
CA LEU A 19 3.53 4.36 -0.79
C LEU A 19 4.66 3.73 -1.62
N GLY A 20 4.28 2.95 -2.63
CA GLY A 20 5.21 2.28 -3.52
C GLY A 20 5.88 1.09 -2.85
N THR A 21 7.08 0.75 -3.31
CA THR A 21 7.88 -0.36 -2.79
C THR A 21 9.09 0.12 -2.00
N LEU A 22 9.06 1.37 -1.52
CA LEU A 22 10.12 1.96 -0.69
C LEU A 22 10.27 1.22 0.64
N TYR A 23 11.48 1.23 1.20
CA TYR A 23 11.82 0.56 2.47
C TYR A 23 11.44 -0.92 2.54
N ASN A 24 11.33 -1.60 1.40
CA ASN A 24 11.09 -3.04 1.36
C ASN A 24 12.27 -3.78 2.02
N THR A 25 11.96 -4.60 3.01
CA THR A 25 12.92 -5.35 3.83
C THR A 25 13.44 -6.62 3.14
N SER A 26 12.83 -7.04 2.02
CA SER A 26 13.24 -8.24 1.30
C SER A 26 14.35 -7.94 0.28
N GLY A 27 15.60 -8.21 0.66
CA GLY A 27 16.76 -8.00 -0.22
C GLY A 27 16.66 -8.75 -1.56
N LEU A 28 16.14 -9.98 -1.57
CA LEU A 28 15.95 -10.77 -2.79
C LEU A 28 14.90 -10.15 -3.71
N VAL A 29 13.77 -9.68 -3.17
CA VAL A 29 12.74 -9.00 -3.98
C VAL A 29 13.26 -7.66 -4.50
N ASN A 30 14.03 -6.91 -3.69
CA ASN A 30 14.68 -5.68 -4.16
C ASN A 30 15.61 -5.93 -5.35
N MET A 31 16.41 -7.00 -5.33
CA MET A 31 17.24 -7.40 -6.47
C MET A 31 16.40 -7.82 -7.68
N GLY A 32 15.34 -8.60 -7.46
CA GLY A 32 14.40 -9.01 -8.51
C GLY A 32 13.69 -7.83 -9.17
N MET A 33 13.23 -6.85 -8.38
CA MET A 33 12.63 -5.61 -8.89
C MET A 33 13.62 -4.79 -9.70
N TRP A 34 14.87 -4.66 -9.22
CA TRP A 34 15.93 -3.97 -9.97
C TRP A 34 16.22 -4.67 -11.31
N PHE A 35 16.28 -6.01 -11.33
CA PHE A 35 16.45 -6.78 -12.55
C PHE A 35 15.27 -6.59 -13.50
N MET A 36 14.03 -6.70 -13.01
CA MET A 36 12.83 -6.50 -13.81
C MET A 36 12.69 -5.08 -14.36
N GLN A 37 13.11 -4.06 -13.61
CA GLN A 37 13.16 -2.67 -14.09
C GLN A 37 14.12 -2.54 -15.28
N LYS A 38 15.30 -3.16 -15.18
CA LYS A 38 16.31 -3.16 -16.24
C LYS A 38 15.86 -3.95 -17.48
N TRP A 39 15.05 -5.00 -17.28
CA TRP A 39 14.67 -5.93 -18.35
C TRP A 39 13.32 -5.63 -19.02
N LYS A 40 12.29 -5.25 -18.25
CA LYS A 40 10.92 -5.06 -18.76
C LYS A 40 10.53 -3.61 -19.09
N LYS A 41 11.42 -2.61 -18.86
CA LYS A 41 11.15 -1.17 -19.09
C LYS A 41 9.76 -0.71 -18.61
N SER A 42 9.26 -1.27 -17.51
CA SER A 42 7.90 -0.98 -17.04
C SER A 42 7.86 0.39 -16.36
N GLY A 43 7.13 1.34 -16.97
CA GLY A 43 6.95 2.68 -16.41
C GLY A 43 6.27 2.65 -15.03
N SER A 44 5.27 1.79 -14.82
CA SER A 44 4.59 1.67 -13.54
C SER A 44 5.49 1.12 -12.42
N LEU A 45 6.40 0.19 -12.72
CA LEU A 45 7.39 -0.27 -11.74
C LEU A 45 8.38 0.84 -11.38
N LEU A 46 8.79 1.67 -12.34
CA LEU A 46 9.64 2.83 -12.05
C LEU A 46 8.92 3.84 -11.16
N GLN A 47 7.64 4.12 -11.43
CA GLN A 47 6.81 5.02 -10.61
C GLN A 47 6.60 4.48 -9.18
N LEU A 48 6.33 3.18 -9.02
CA LEU A 48 6.19 2.54 -7.70
C LEU A 48 7.50 2.55 -6.89
N CYS A 49 8.65 2.55 -7.56
CA CYS A 49 9.95 2.71 -6.92
C CYS A 49 10.41 4.17 -6.82
N MET A 50 9.61 5.14 -7.27
CA MET A 50 9.97 6.55 -7.37
C MET A 50 11.28 6.82 -8.14
N ARG A 51 11.49 6.07 -9.23
CA ARG A 51 12.66 6.12 -10.12
C ARG A 51 12.31 6.59 -11.53
N ASP A 52 11.09 7.08 -11.72
CA ASP A 52 10.61 7.63 -12.99
C ASP A 52 11.17 9.03 -13.30
N THR A 53 11.82 9.66 -12.32
CA THR A 53 12.46 10.99 -12.44
C THR A 53 13.72 11.06 -11.55
N THR A 54 14.58 12.04 -11.79
CA THR A 54 15.79 12.29 -10.97
C THR A 54 15.46 12.96 -9.63
N ASP A 55 14.54 13.93 -9.64
CA ASP A 55 14.00 14.54 -8.43
C ASP A 55 12.76 13.77 -7.97
N MET A 56 12.87 13.09 -6.83
CA MET A 56 11.80 12.29 -6.25
C MET A 56 10.52 13.10 -5.95
N ARG A 57 10.59 14.42 -5.72
CA ARG A 57 9.38 15.26 -5.59
C ARG A 57 8.64 15.47 -6.91
N ASN A 58 9.30 15.21 -8.03
CA ASN A 58 8.69 15.18 -9.35
C ASN A 58 8.25 13.77 -9.78
N SER A 59 8.50 12.74 -8.98
CA SER A 59 7.99 11.39 -9.27
C SER A 59 6.47 11.38 -9.33
N PHE A 60 5.92 10.49 -10.15
CA PHE A 60 4.48 10.29 -10.26
C PHE A 60 3.83 10.03 -8.90
N LEU A 61 4.42 9.14 -8.11
CA LEU A 61 3.84 8.70 -6.85
C LEU A 61 3.84 9.80 -5.78
N TYR A 62 4.89 10.64 -5.73
CA TYR A 62 4.89 11.81 -4.86
C TYR A 62 3.77 12.78 -5.24
N ARG A 63 3.66 13.13 -6.53
CA ARG A 63 2.60 14.03 -7.03
C ARG A 63 1.20 13.45 -6.82
N LEU A 64 1.04 12.14 -6.90
CA LEU A 64 -0.21 11.45 -6.58
C LEU A 64 -0.56 11.58 -5.09
N SER A 65 0.42 11.46 -4.18
CA SER A 65 0.20 11.63 -2.74
C SER A 65 -0.39 13.01 -2.41
N GLN A 66 0.10 14.07 -3.07
CA GLN A 66 -0.38 15.45 -2.92
C GLN A 66 -1.82 15.65 -3.39
N ARG A 67 -2.35 14.73 -4.20
CA ARG A 67 -3.69 14.79 -4.79
C ARG A 67 -4.57 13.62 -4.32
N SER A 68 -4.34 13.14 -3.10
CA SER A 68 -5.12 12.05 -2.51
C SER A 68 -6.62 12.39 -2.48
N THR A 69 -7.43 11.48 -3.03
CA THR A 69 -8.90 11.59 -3.04
C THR A 69 -9.56 10.61 -2.08
N LEU A 70 -8.79 9.92 -1.23
CA LEU A 70 -9.32 8.89 -0.34
C LEU A 70 -10.28 9.47 0.71
N HIS A 71 -10.10 10.73 1.10
CA HIS A 71 -10.94 11.45 2.05
C HIS A 71 -12.40 11.69 1.57
N HIS A 72 -12.71 11.36 0.32
CA HIS A 72 -14.08 11.39 -0.21
C HIS A 72 -14.90 10.14 0.14
N PHE A 73 -14.28 9.05 0.57
CA PHE A 73 -15.00 7.86 1.03
C PHE A 73 -15.44 8.03 2.49
N LYS A 74 -16.52 7.33 2.88
CA LYS A 74 -16.93 7.24 4.29
C LYS A 74 -16.07 6.26 5.07
N ASN A 75 -15.69 5.16 4.44
CA ASN A 75 -14.87 4.11 5.04
C ASN A 75 -13.64 3.83 4.17
N ILE A 76 -12.47 3.75 4.80
CA ILE A 76 -11.21 3.34 4.18
C ILE A 76 -10.71 2.11 4.93
N LEU A 77 -10.71 0.98 4.25
CA LEU A 77 -10.22 -0.30 4.75
C LEU A 77 -8.92 -0.66 4.03
N LEU A 78 -7.83 -0.74 4.77
CA LEU A 78 -6.50 -1.04 4.23
C LEU A 78 -5.99 -2.35 4.80
N CYS A 79 -5.93 -3.38 3.98
CA CYS A 79 -5.38 -4.68 4.34
C CYS A 79 -3.94 -4.78 3.83
N GLY A 80 -3.04 -5.23 4.69
CA GLY A 80 -1.66 -5.54 4.32
C GLY A 80 -1.12 -6.68 5.15
N SER A 81 -0.11 -7.39 4.64
CA SER A 81 0.52 -8.50 5.33
C SER A 81 2.02 -8.27 5.48
N SER A 82 2.57 -8.56 6.66
CA SER A 82 4.02 -8.65 6.84
C SER A 82 4.67 -9.83 6.10
N GLN A 83 3.86 -10.80 5.64
CA GLN A 83 4.30 -11.93 4.83
C GLN A 83 4.39 -11.57 3.34
N ASP A 84 3.76 -10.47 2.91
CA ASP A 84 3.90 -9.94 1.56
C ASP A 84 5.30 -9.35 1.38
N ARG A 85 6.07 -9.93 0.47
CA ARG A 85 7.44 -9.48 0.17
C ARG A 85 7.50 -8.55 -1.04
N TYR A 86 6.42 -8.43 -1.81
CA TYR A 86 6.31 -7.53 -2.95
C TYR A 86 5.87 -6.15 -2.51
N VAL A 87 4.80 -6.07 -1.71
CA VAL A 87 4.29 -4.82 -1.17
C VAL A 87 4.60 -4.73 0.31
N PRO A 88 5.43 -3.76 0.74
CA PRO A 88 5.69 -3.56 2.17
C PRO A 88 4.40 -3.30 2.94
N ALA A 89 4.22 -3.96 4.09
CA ALA A 89 3.01 -3.83 4.90
C ALA A 89 2.65 -2.38 5.25
N HIS A 90 3.67 -1.55 5.53
CA HIS A 90 3.50 -0.12 5.81
C HIS A 90 3.00 0.67 4.58
N SER A 91 3.36 0.25 3.37
CA SER A 91 2.86 0.82 2.13
C SER A 91 1.40 0.44 1.90
N ALA A 92 1.08 -0.84 2.10
CA ALA A 92 -0.29 -1.37 2.03
C ALA A 92 -1.26 -0.70 3.00
N ARG A 93 -0.78 -0.33 4.18
CA ARG A 93 -1.61 0.25 5.24
C ARG A 93 -1.50 1.76 5.40
N LEU A 94 -0.74 2.45 4.53
CA LEU A 94 -0.48 3.88 4.66
C LEU A 94 0.06 4.26 6.06
N GLU A 95 1.17 3.63 6.43
CA GLU A 95 1.82 3.78 7.73
C GLU A 95 3.26 4.29 7.58
N LEU A 96 3.73 5.01 8.61
CA LEU A 96 5.15 5.28 8.81
C LEU A 96 5.85 3.99 9.24
N CYS A 97 6.98 3.68 8.61
CA CYS A 97 7.83 2.58 9.03
C CYS A 97 9.02 3.07 9.86
N LYS A 98 9.52 2.22 10.76
CA LYS A 98 10.66 2.56 11.64
C LYS A 98 11.90 2.98 10.85
N ALA A 99 12.13 2.37 9.69
CA ALA A 99 13.25 2.72 8.81
C ALA A 99 13.12 4.16 8.29
N ALA A 100 11.96 4.53 7.73
CA ALA A 100 11.70 5.87 7.25
C ALA A 100 11.72 6.93 8.36
N MET A 101 11.32 6.59 9.59
CA MET A 101 11.38 7.53 10.73
C MET A 101 12.82 7.83 11.17
N ARG A 102 13.73 6.88 11.02
CA ARG A 102 15.15 7.02 11.38
C ARG A 102 16.01 7.55 10.24
N ASP A 103 15.46 7.57 9.03
CA ASP A 103 16.14 8.05 7.83
C ASP A 103 16.11 9.58 7.75
N SER A 104 17.26 10.21 7.97
CA SER A 104 17.47 11.65 7.87
C SER A 104 17.76 12.14 6.44
N SER A 105 17.82 11.24 5.46
CA SER A 105 18.03 11.59 4.06
C SER A 105 16.79 12.26 3.44
N SER A 106 16.98 12.75 2.21
CA SER A 106 15.89 13.27 1.37
C SER A 106 14.78 12.23 1.19
N LEU A 107 15.14 10.94 1.04
CA LEU A 107 14.16 9.85 0.87
C LEU A 107 13.25 9.71 2.10
N GLY A 108 13.83 9.70 3.31
CA GLY A 108 13.06 9.62 4.55
C GLY A 108 12.10 10.80 4.70
N THR A 109 12.56 11.99 4.35
CA THR A 109 11.72 13.21 4.36
C THR A 109 10.56 13.09 3.39
N ILE A 110 10.83 12.70 2.15
CA ILE A 110 9.82 12.54 1.10
C ILE A 110 8.80 11.46 1.45
N TYR A 111 9.24 10.32 2.02
CA TYR A 111 8.33 9.28 2.46
C TYR A 111 7.37 9.78 3.55
N ARG A 112 7.88 10.52 4.54
CA ARG A 112 7.05 11.14 5.59
C ARG A 112 6.06 12.15 5.02
N GLU A 113 6.50 12.98 4.07
CA GLU A 113 5.62 13.91 3.34
C GLU A 113 4.50 13.18 2.61
N MET A 114 4.81 12.09 1.89
CA MET A 114 3.79 11.31 1.17
C MET A 114 2.75 10.69 2.09
N VAL A 115 3.18 10.13 3.23
CA VAL A 115 2.25 9.63 4.24
C VAL A 115 1.35 10.75 4.74
N HIS A 116 1.95 11.90 5.09
CA HIS A 116 1.21 13.06 5.56
C HIS A 116 0.20 13.58 4.53
N ASN A 117 0.60 13.72 3.27
CA ASN A 117 -0.25 14.20 2.18
C ASN A 117 -1.52 13.34 2.01
N ILE A 118 -1.41 12.03 2.26
CA ILE A 118 -2.54 11.11 2.14
C ILE A 118 -3.37 11.06 3.42
N ILE A 119 -2.72 10.99 4.59
CA ILE A 119 -3.39 10.77 5.88
C ILE A 119 -4.00 12.05 6.46
N ALA A 120 -3.37 13.21 6.31
CA ALA A 120 -3.88 14.44 6.91
C ALA A 120 -5.31 14.80 6.42
N PRO A 121 -5.64 14.72 5.11
CA PRO A 121 -7.01 14.93 4.64
C PRO A 121 -8.02 13.91 5.16
N ILE A 122 -7.58 12.67 5.42
CA ILE A 122 -8.43 11.61 6.00
C ILE A 122 -8.77 11.95 7.45
N LEU A 123 -7.76 12.34 8.25
CA LEU A 123 -7.94 12.70 9.66
C LEU A 123 -8.74 14.01 9.85
N ALA A 124 -8.76 14.88 8.84
CA ALA A 124 -9.56 16.09 8.83
C ALA A 124 -11.08 15.83 8.64
N ARG A 125 -11.51 14.58 8.47
CA ARG A 125 -12.91 14.16 8.28
C ARG A 125 -13.35 13.31 9.50
N PRO A 126 -13.92 13.92 10.55
CA PRO A 126 -14.27 13.20 11.79
C PRO A 126 -15.24 12.03 11.60
N GLU A 127 -16.13 12.14 10.61
CA GLU A 127 -17.11 11.11 10.25
C GLU A 127 -16.54 9.96 9.39
N LEU A 128 -15.29 10.08 8.93
CA LEU A 128 -14.63 9.07 8.10
C LEU A 128 -13.99 8.00 8.97
N THR A 129 -14.26 6.73 8.68
CA THR A 129 -13.62 5.60 9.36
C THR A 129 -12.40 5.08 8.60
N LEU A 130 -11.22 5.15 9.22
CA LEU A 130 -10.01 4.52 8.72
C LEU A 130 -9.72 3.25 9.52
N ALA A 131 -9.85 2.08 8.89
CA ALA A 131 -9.51 0.78 9.48
C ALA A 131 -8.34 0.14 8.74
N ARG A 132 -7.36 -0.34 9.51
CA ARG A 132 -6.16 -1.02 8.99
C ARG A 132 -6.14 -2.44 9.52
N PHE A 133 -5.87 -3.39 8.64
CA PHE A 133 -5.87 -4.81 8.96
C PHE A 133 -4.51 -5.42 8.65
N ASP A 134 -3.90 -6.07 9.64
CA ASP A 134 -2.74 -6.94 9.43
C ASP A 134 -3.23 -8.35 9.14
N VAL A 135 -2.98 -8.82 7.92
CA VAL A 135 -3.44 -10.12 7.45
C VAL A 135 -2.32 -11.13 7.61
N HIS A 136 -2.57 -12.16 8.40
CA HIS A 136 -1.65 -13.28 8.56
C HIS A 136 -2.27 -14.55 7.97
N HIS A 137 -1.62 -15.10 6.96
CA HIS A 137 -1.98 -16.37 6.36
C HIS A 137 -1.19 -17.49 7.05
N ALA A 138 -1.89 -18.59 7.38
CA ALA A 138 -1.25 -19.83 7.80
C ALA A 138 -0.59 -20.52 6.59
N LEU A 139 0.55 -19.99 6.15
CA LEU A 139 1.31 -20.52 5.02
C LEU A 139 2.29 -21.60 5.51
N PRO A 140 2.40 -22.76 4.81
CA PRO A 140 3.40 -23.77 5.16
C PRO A 140 4.83 -23.21 4.99
N HIS A 141 5.74 -23.61 5.88
CA HIS A 141 7.16 -23.26 5.84
C HIS A 141 7.85 -23.84 4.58
N THR A 142 7.67 -23.22 3.42
CA THR A 142 8.39 -23.55 2.19
C THR A 142 9.25 -22.37 1.73
N ALA A 143 10.11 -22.58 0.73
CA ALA A 143 11.15 -21.65 0.33
C ALA A 143 10.66 -20.17 0.28
N ASN A 144 11.36 -19.34 1.04
CA ASN A 144 11.13 -17.92 1.31
C ASN A 144 10.74 -17.04 0.09
N THR A 145 11.13 -17.43 -1.12
CA THR A 145 10.77 -16.79 -2.40
C THR A 145 9.38 -17.15 -2.93
N LEU A 146 8.92 -18.38 -2.71
CA LEU A 146 7.54 -18.78 -3.05
C LEU A 146 6.53 -18.13 -2.10
N ILE A 147 6.88 -17.98 -0.82
CA ILE A 147 6.03 -17.35 0.22
C ILE A 147 5.67 -15.91 -0.14
N GLY A 148 6.62 -15.11 -0.64
CA GLY A 148 6.35 -13.70 -0.96
C GLY A 148 5.29 -13.54 -2.06
N ARG A 149 5.34 -14.37 -3.10
CA ARG A 149 4.39 -14.33 -4.23
C ARG A 149 3.07 -14.97 -3.84
N ALA A 150 3.12 -16.07 -3.08
CA ALA A 150 1.96 -16.73 -2.53
C ALA A 150 1.20 -15.81 -1.56
N ALA A 151 1.86 -15.06 -0.68
CA ALA A 151 1.22 -14.13 0.24
C ALA A 151 0.59 -12.93 -0.49
N HIS A 152 1.29 -12.35 -1.48
CA HIS A 152 0.75 -11.26 -2.29
C HIS A 152 -0.50 -11.68 -3.09
N ILE A 153 -0.47 -12.89 -3.67
CA ILE A 153 -1.62 -13.46 -4.38
C ILE A 153 -2.71 -13.91 -3.40
N ALA A 154 -2.36 -14.52 -2.26
CA ALA A 154 -3.33 -15.07 -1.30
C ALA A 154 -4.21 -14.01 -0.65
N VAL A 155 -3.74 -12.77 -0.46
CA VAL A 155 -4.60 -11.67 0.02
C VAL A 155 -5.73 -11.36 -0.99
N LEU A 156 -5.54 -11.67 -2.27
CA LEU A 156 -6.49 -11.41 -3.36
C LEU A 156 -7.26 -12.65 -3.84
N ASP A 157 -6.67 -13.84 -3.71
CA ASP A 157 -7.16 -15.10 -4.32
C ASP A 157 -7.65 -16.12 -3.28
N SER A 158 -7.43 -15.85 -1.98
CA SER A 158 -7.98 -16.70 -0.92
C SER A 158 -9.44 -16.35 -0.68
N GLU A 159 -10.34 -17.09 -1.33
CA GLU A 159 -11.79 -17.01 -1.09
C GLU A 159 -12.11 -17.13 0.41
N LEU A 160 -11.45 -18.07 1.10
CA LEU A 160 -11.60 -18.26 2.55
C LEU A 160 -11.24 -17.01 3.36
N PHE A 161 -10.16 -16.30 2.98
CA PHE A 161 -9.80 -15.05 3.65
C PHE A 161 -10.84 -13.97 3.35
N ILE A 162 -11.22 -13.77 2.09
CA ILE A 162 -12.19 -12.73 1.71
C ILE A 162 -13.52 -12.99 2.40
N GLU A 163 -14.02 -14.22 2.39
CA GLU A 163 -15.26 -14.62 3.03
C GLU A 163 -15.20 -14.35 4.54
N LYS A 164 -14.18 -14.85 5.24
CA LYS A 164 -14.01 -14.61 6.68
C LYS A 164 -13.84 -13.13 7.01
N PHE A 165 -13.01 -12.42 6.24
CA PHE A 165 -12.80 -11.00 6.43
C PHE A 165 -14.12 -10.24 6.29
N MET A 166 -14.87 -10.49 5.24
CA MET A 166 -16.15 -9.83 5.00
C MET A 166 -17.16 -10.17 6.10
N LEU A 167 -17.36 -11.46 6.42
CA LEU A 167 -18.34 -11.89 7.42
C LEU A 167 -18.03 -11.38 8.84
N ILE A 168 -16.76 -11.34 9.22
CA ILE A 168 -16.35 -11.06 10.61
C ILE A 168 -16.05 -9.57 10.83
N ALA A 169 -15.45 -8.89 9.85
CA ALA A 169 -14.91 -7.55 10.04
C ALA A 169 -15.38 -6.51 9.00
N GLY A 170 -15.49 -6.91 7.74
CA GLY A 170 -15.66 -6.03 6.60
C GLY A 170 -17.09 -5.57 6.34
N LEU A 171 -18.08 -6.47 6.47
CA LEU A 171 -19.44 -6.26 5.99
C LEU A 171 -20.13 -5.04 6.61
N LYS A 172 -19.84 -4.74 7.88
CA LYS A 172 -20.36 -3.57 8.60
C LYS A 172 -19.98 -2.22 7.98
N TYR A 173 -18.99 -2.20 7.10
CA TYR A 173 -18.57 -0.99 6.38
C TYR A 173 -19.26 -0.86 5.02
N PHE A 174 -20.00 -1.85 4.54
CA PHE A 174 -20.68 -1.82 3.23
C PHE A 174 -22.19 -1.60 3.32
N SER A 175 -22.74 -1.62 4.54
CA SER A 175 -24.13 -1.29 4.86
C SER A 175 -24.38 0.22 4.93
#